data_AF-A0A452RJR9-F1
#
_entry.id   AF-A0A452RJR9-F1
#
_cell.length_a   1.000
_cell.length_b   1.000
_cell.length_c   1.000
_cell.angle_alpha   90.00
_cell.angle_beta   90.00
_cell.angle_gamma   90.00
#
_symmetry.space_group_name_H-M   'P 1'
#
loop_
_entity.id
_entity.type
_entity.pdbx_description
1 polymer ?
#
loop_
_entity_poly.entity_id
_entity_poly.type
_entity_poly.pdbx_seq_one_letter_code
_entity_poly.pdbx_strand_id
1 'polypeptide(L)'
;MIMDSELMHSMVGSYLKPPERVFIPSFSQNYESSQTHHSANLEVTAPKMLHSPNSQALILALKTLQEKIHRLELERTQAEDNLNVLSREAAQYKKALEKETNERNLAHQELVKQKKDITIQLSSAQSRCTLLEKQLEYTKRMVLNVEREKNMILEQQAQLQREKEQDHRKLQAKLEKLDVLEKECFKLTTTQKTAEDKIKHLEEKLKEEEHQRKLFQDKASELQTGLEINRILMSSVSNPKRSKEKKKSLKKTKCLKGGPPQQIYSKLGSPPITAEKSSSASSSVNASMQSLLQLMQHYRPHTCQKLTEVTEPRCLYKPTRTTSQGKAEPSDSKNSISIGDNLSELLMAMQDELDQMSMEHEELLNQMKETESHSVCEDIECELEYLVKKMEIKGEQISKLMKHQDNVRRL
;
A
#
# COMPACT_ATOMS: atom_id res chain seq x y z
N MET A 1 33.76 -1.14 11.02
CA MET A 1 34.86 -2.11 11.23
C MET A 1 36.14 -1.44 10.77
N ILE A 2 36.95 -1.01 11.73
CA ILE A 2 38.30 -0.44 11.54
C ILE A 2 39.26 -1.62 11.60
N MET A 3 40.17 -1.73 10.63
CA MET A 3 41.36 -2.57 10.74
C MET A 3 42.55 -1.78 10.20
N ASP A 4 43.25 -1.16 11.14
CA ASP A 4 44.67 -0.88 11.05
C ASP A 4 45.45 -2.19 10.84
N SER A 5 46.52 -2.13 10.05
CA SER A 5 47.67 -3.02 10.23
C SER A 5 48.91 -2.34 9.66
N GLU A 6 49.58 -1.68 10.59
CA GLU A 6 50.96 -1.25 10.57
C GLU A 6 51.90 -2.47 10.60
N LEU A 7 53.17 -2.22 10.24
CA LEU A 7 54.35 -3.05 10.52
C LEU A 7 54.63 -4.23 9.55
N MET A 8 55.73 -4.12 8.78
CA MET A 8 56.96 -4.89 9.08
C MET A 8 58.06 -4.74 7.99
N HIS A 9 59.23 -4.30 8.46
CA HIS A 9 60.60 -4.51 7.93
C HIS A 9 61.14 -3.62 6.80
N SER A 10 61.55 -2.41 7.21
CA SER A 10 62.79 -1.79 6.75
C SER A 10 63.98 -2.72 7.05
N MET A 11 64.64 -3.23 6.01
CA MET A 11 65.91 -3.94 6.15
C MET A 11 67.01 -3.08 5.54
N VAL A 12 67.67 -2.34 6.42
CA VAL A 12 68.93 -1.63 6.19
C VAL A 12 70.01 -2.67 5.89
N GLY A 13 70.56 -2.63 4.68
CA GLY A 13 71.80 -3.30 4.32
C GLY A 13 72.83 -2.26 3.90
N SER A 14 73.48 -1.62 4.88
CA SER A 14 74.63 -0.75 4.62
C SER A 14 75.83 -1.63 4.24
N TYR A 15 76.11 -1.76 2.94
CA TYR A 15 77.36 -2.33 2.49
C TYR A 15 78.46 -1.26 2.50
N LEU A 16 79.44 -1.56 3.33
CA LEU A 16 80.76 -0.95 3.52
C LEU A 16 81.24 -0.13 2.30
N LYS A 17 81.46 1.16 2.57
CA LYS A 17 82.29 2.06 1.78
C LYS A 17 83.67 1.42 1.61
N PRO A 18 84.20 1.21 0.38
CA PRO A 18 85.55 0.69 0.23
C PRO A 18 86.59 1.72 0.71
N PRO A 19 87.74 1.29 1.28
CA PRO A 19 88.76 2.19 1.80
C PRO A 19 89.32 3.12 0.74
N GLU A 20 89.52 4.35 1.19
CA GLU A 20 90.30 5.43 0.56
C GLU A 20 91.70 4.92 0.22
N ARG A 21 91.93 4.50 -1.04
CA ARG A 21 93.27 4.18 -1.52
C ARG A 21 93.91 5.45 -2.09
N VAL A 22 94.68 6.08 -1.21
CA VAL A 22 95.97 6.73 -1.40
C VAL A 22 96.35 6.97 -2.86
N PHE A 23 96.41 8.24 -3.25
CA PHE A 23 97.19 8.71 -4.38
C PHE A 23 98.61 8.16 -4.29
N ILE A 24 99.02 7.36 -5.28
CA ILE A 24 100.43 7.18 -5.63
C ILE A 24 100.64 8.03 -6.88
N PRO A 25 101.44 9.12 -6.81
CA PRO A 25 101.75 9.93 -7.98
C PRO A 25 102.61 9.09 -8.93
N SER A 26 102.15 8.88 -10.16
CA SER A 26 103.03 8.48 -11.25
C SER A 26 103.92 9.67 -11.60
N PHE A 27 105.12 9.66 -11.02
CA PHE A 27 106.23 10.55 -11.34
C PHE A 27 106.78 10.14 -12.71
N SER A 28 106.37 10.85 -13.76
CA SER A 28 107.04 10.80 -15.07
C SER A 28 107.19 12.22 -15.60
N GLN A 29 108.04 12.99 -14.93
CA GLN A 29 108.72 14.13 -15.54
C GLN A 29 110.13 13.66 -15.85
N ASN A 30 110.45 13.52 -17.14
CA ASN A 30 111.61 14.12 -17.79
C ASN A 30 111.96 13.42 -19.13
N TYR A 31 112.04 14.26 -20.16
CA TYR A 31 113.06 14.30 -21.21
C TYR A 31 113.65 13.01 -21.78
N GLU A 32 113.42 12.82 -23.08
CA GLU A 32 114.49 12.60 -24.07
C GLU A 32 113.91 13.04 -25.43
N SER A 33 114.34 14.14 -26.05
CA SER A 33 115.67 14.43 -26.59
C SER A 33 116.21 13.31 -27.49
N SER A 34 116.06 13.55 -28.79
CA SER A 34 117.13 13.53 -29.78
C SER A 34 117.85 12.21 -30.14
N GLN A 35 118.04 12.07 -31.45
CA GLN A 35 119.15 11.40 -32.15
C GLN A 35 119.09 9.89 -32.37
N THR A 36 118.78 9.55 -33.61
CA THR A 36 119.62 8.71 -34.47
C THR A 36 119.61 9.40 -35.83
N HIS A 37 120.54 10.29 -36.19
CA HIS A 37 121.94 10.03 -36.54
C HIS A 37 122.16 8.78 -37.40
N HIS A 38 122.48 9.09 -38.66
CA HIS A 38 123.37 8.41 -39.58
C HIS A 38 124.31 7.35 -38.98
N SER A 39 124.41 6.21 -39.65
CA SER A 39 125.61 5.38 -39.75
C SER A 39 125.60 4.80 -41.16
N ALA A 40 126.28 5.39 -42.13
CA ALA A 40 127.73 5.46 -42.32
C ALA A 40 128.35 4.06 -42.40
N ASN A 41 128.86 3.79 -43.60
CA ASN A 41 129.54 2.60 -44.08
C ASN A 41 130.43 1.89 -43.05
N LEU A 42 130.23 0.57 -43.00
CA LEU A 42 131.25 -0.46 -43.11
C LEU A 42 132.70 0.05 -43.30
N GLU A 43 133.53 -0.04 -42.25
CA GLU A 43 134.90 -0.58 -42.32
C GLU A 43 135.53 -0.75 -40.91
N VAL A 44 136.04 -1.96 -40.67
CA VAL A 44 137.27 -2.29 -39.92
C VAL A 44 137.34 -1.93 -38.42
N THR A 45 137.14 -2.92 -37.53
CA THR A 45 138.21 -3.66 -36.79
C THR A 45 137.58 -4.49 -35.66
N ALA A 46 137.77 -5.81 -35.67
CA ALA A 46 137.37 -6.71 -34.58
C ALA A 46 138.38 -6.66 -33.40
N PRO A 47 137.95 -6.56 -32.12
CA PRO A 47 138.82 -6.78 -30.98
C PRO A 47 138.90 -8.28 -30.65
N LYS A 48 140.12 -8.81 -30.57
CA LYS A 48 140.43 -10.19 -30.18
C LYS A 48 139.94 -10.49 -28.76
N MET A 49 139.10 -11.52 -28.63
CA MET A 49 138.68 -12.09 -27.34
C MET A 49 139.81 -12.91 -26.69
N LEU A 50 140.09 -12.65 -25.42
CA LEU A 50 140.88 -13.52 -24.55
C LEU A 50 139.96 -14.57 -23.91
N HIS A 51 140.17 -15.85 -24.23
CA HIS A 51 139.40 -16.97 -23.71
C HIS A 51 139.96 -17.47 -22.36
N SER A 52 139.18 -17.35 -21.30
CA SER A 52 139.36 -18.03 -20.00
C SER A 52 138.12 -18.90 -19.72
N PRO A 53 138.25 -20.14 -19.22
CA PRO A 53 137.11 -21.03 -18.97
C PRO A 53 136.02 -20.43 -18.07
N ASN A 54 136.41 -19.52 -17.15
CA ASN A 54 135.49 -18.89 -16.19
C ASN A 54 134.67 -17.74 -16.82
N SER A 55 135.20 -17.04 -17.84
CA SER A 55 134.44 -16.00 -18.55
C SER A 55 133.39 -16.58 -19.49
N GLN A 56 133.62 -17.78 -20.03
CA GLN A 56 132.65 -18.49 -20.87
C GLN A 56 131.40 -18.92 -20.08
N ALA A 57 131.55 -19.44 -18.86
CA ALA A 57 130.43 -19.84 -18.00
C ALA A 57 129.58 -18.63 -17.57
N LEU A 58 130.21 -17.49 -17.26
CA LEU A 58 129.53 -16.25 -16.92
C LEU A 58 128.72 -15.71 -18.11
N ILE A 59 129.30 -15.71 -19.32
CA ILE A 59 128.60 -15.29 -20.54
C ILE A 59 127.41 -16.21 -20.83
N LEU A 60 127.53 -17.52 -20.61
CA LEU A 60 126.42 -18.46 -20.76
C LEU A 60 125.30 -18.19 -19.73
N ALA A 61 125.64 -17.97 -18.46
CA ALA A 61 124.66 -17.66 -17.42
C ALA A 61 123.92 -16.34 -17.69
N LEU A 62 124.62 -15.30 -18.15
CA LEU A 62 124.01 -14.03 -18.55
C LEU A 62 123.09 -14.18 -19.76
N LYS A 63 123.49 -14.96 -20.77
CA LYS A 63 122.62 -15.28 -21.91
C LYS A 63 121.38 -16.05 -21.48
N THR A 64 121.52 -17.05 -20.61
CA THR A 64 120.37 -17.78 -20.04
C THR A 64 119.44 -16.86 -19.23
N LEU A 65 119.99 -15.91 -18.48
CA LEU A 65 119.19 -14.94 -17.74
C LEU A 65 118.46 -13.96 -18.68
N GLN A 66 119.13 -13.45 -19.71
CA GLN A 66 118.52 -12.59 -20.74
C GLN A 66 117.38 -13.31 -21.45
N GLU A 67 117.58 -14.57 -21.86
CA GLU A 67 116.54 -15.41 -22.46
C GLU A 67 115.35 -15.63 -21.50
N LYS A 68 115.62 -15.83 -20.21
CA LYS A 68 114.59 -15.99 -19.18
C LYS A 68 113.80 -14.70 -18.94
N ILE A 69 114.48 -13.55 -18.91
CA ILE A 69 113.83 -12.23 -18.79
C ILE A 69 112.94 -11.99 -20.00
N HIS A 70 113.46 -12.21 -21.22
CA HIS A 70 112.69 -12.05 -22.45
C HIS A 70 111.43 -12.94 -22.47
N ARG A 71 111.56 -14.20 -22.05
CA ARG A 71 110.42 -15.12 -21.92
C ARG A 71 109.39 -14.63 -20.90
N LEU A 72 109.83 -14.16 -19.73
CA LEU A 72 108.95 -13.62 -18.70
C LEU A 72 108.24 -12.33 -19.15
N GLU A 73 108.92 -11.48 -19.92
CA GLU A 73 108.31 -10.28 -20.51
C GLU A 73 107.22 -10.65 -21.52
N LEU A 74 107.45 -11.68 -22.35
CA LEU A 74 106.45 -12.20 -23.29
C LEU A 74 105.25 -12.83 -22.56
N GLU A 75 105.50 -13.62 -21.51
CA GLU A 75 104.42 -14.19 -20.68
C GLU A 75 103.64 -13.09 -19.95
N ARG A 76 104.31 -12.01 -19.50
CA ARG A 76 103.67 -10.86 -18.87
C ARG A 76 102.75 -10.13 -19.84
N THR A 77 103.20 -9.84 -21.07
CA THR A 77 102.36 -9.18 -22.08
C THR A 77 101.20 -10.08 -22.49
N GLN A 78 101.43 -11.38 -22.65
CA GLN A 78 100.36 -12.34 -22.92
C GLN A 78 99.32 -12.39 -21.78
N ALA A 79 99.75 -12.39 -20.52
CA ALA A 79 98.86 -12.37 -19.36
C ALA A 79 98.08 -11.05 -19.27
N GLU A 80 98.72 -9.93 -19.60
CA GLU A 80 98.10 -8.60 -19.67
C GLU A 80 97.03 -8.53 -20.77
N ASP A 81 97.32 -9.04 -21.98
CA ASP A 81 96.36 -9.14 -23.06
C ASP A 81 95.17 -10.03 -22.70
N ASN A 82 95.42 -11.20 -22.09
CA ASN A 82 94.37 -12.09 -21.59
C ASN A 82 93.49 -11.40 -20.54
N LEU A 83 94.08 -10.67 -19.60
CA LEU A 83 93.34 -9.90 -18.59
C LEU A 83 92.49 -8.79 -19.25
N ASN A 84 93.03 -8.11 -20.26
CA ASN A 84 92.30 -7.09 -21.01
C ASN A 84 91.10 -7.68 -21.78
N VAL A 85 91.24 -8.88 -22.36
CA VAL A 85 90.13 -9.61 -23.01
C VAL A 85 89.07 -9.99 -21.97
N LEU A 86 89.46 -10.62 -20.87
CA LEU A 86 88.55 -11.01 -19.79
C LEU A 86 87.82 -9.82 -19.18
N SER A 87 88.52 -8.69 -19.00
CA SER A 87 87.92 -7.44 -18.51
C SER A 87 86.85 -6.92 -19.46
N ARG A 88 87.12 -6.97 -20.78
CA ARG A 88 86.16 -6.56 -21.81
C ARG A 88 84.93 -7.48 -21.83
N GLU A 89 85.13 -8.79 -21.75
CA GLU A 89 84.05 -9.78 -21.69
C GLU A 89 83.20 -9.60 -20.43
N ALA A 90 83.82 -9.46 -19.26
CA ALA A 90 83.13 -9.19 -18.00
C ALA A 90 82.29 -7.90 -18.05
N ALA A 91 82.83 -6.83 -18.66
CA ALA A 91 82.09 -5.60 -18.87
C ALA A 91 80.90 -5.77 -19.82
N GLN A 92 81.04 -6.59 -20.87
CA GLN A 92 79.93 -6.93 -21.78
C GLN A 92 78.83 -7.74 -21.08
N TYR A 93 79.18 -8.76 -20.29
CA TYR A 93 78.22 -9.53 -19.50
C TYR A 93 77.46 -8.65 -18.50
N LYS A 94 78.18 -7.76 -17.80
CA LYS A 94 77.54 -6.79 -16.90
C LYS A 94 76.53 -5.92 -17.63
N LYS A 95 76.88 -5.39 -18.81
CA LYS A 95 75.99 -4.58 -19.63
C LYS A 95 74.77 -5.36 -20.13
N ALA A 96 74.95 -6.60 -20.56
CA ALA A 96 73.86 -7.47 -21.01
C ALA A 96 72.88 -7.77 -19.86
N LEU A 97 73.40 -8.08 -18.67
CA LEU A 97 72.60 -8.34 -17.48
C LEU A 97 71.80 -7.12 -17.03
N GLU A 98 72.42 -5.93 -17.06
CA GLU A 98 71.74 -4.68 -16.74
C GLU A 98 70.61 -4.40 -17.74
N LYS A 99 70.84 -4.61 -19.03
CA LYS A 99 69.82 -4.47 -20.07
C LYS A 99 68.63 -5.42 -19.83
N GLU A 100 68.90 -6.70 -19.59
CA GLU A 100 67.86 -7.69 -19.32
C GLU A 100 67.06 -7.36 -18.04
N THR A 101 67.74 -6.85 -17.01
CA THR A 101 67.09 -6.40 -15.77
C THR A 101 66.16 -5.21 -16.02
N ASN A 102 66.61 -4.24 -16.81
CA ASN A 102 65.79 -3.08 -17.18
C ASN A 102 64.58 -3.47 -18.04
N GLU A 103 64.75 -4.37 -19.01
CA GLU A 103 63.66 -4.91 -19.83
C GLU A 103 62.63 -5.65 -18.96
N ARG A 104 63.08 -6.49 -18.02
CA ARG A 104 62.21 -7.19 -17.07
C ARG A 104 61.44 -6.22 -16.18
N ASN A 105 62.10 -5.18 -15.66
CA ASN A 105 61.46 -4.16 -14.82
C ASN A 105 60.38 -3.39 -15.60
N LEU A 106 60.65 -3.04 -16.86
CA LEU A 106 59.68 -2.38 -17.73
C LEU A 106 58.46 -3.27 -18.02
N ALA A 107 58.70 -4.54 -18.37
CA ALA A 107 57.62 -5.52 -18.58
C ALA A 107 56.77 -5.72 -17.33
N HIS A 108 57.41 -5.76 -16.14
CA HIS A 108 56.70 -5.85 -14.87
C HIS A 108 55.84 -4.60 -14.60
N GLN A 109 56.39 -3.41 -14.85
CA GLN A 109 55.65 -2.15 -14.68
C GLN A 109 54.42 -2.08 -15.59
N GLU A 110 54.56 -2.48 -16.85
CA GLU A 110 53.45 -2.53 -17.80
C GLU A 110 52.39 -3.56 -17.39
N LEU A 111 52.80 -4.74 -16.91
CA LEU A 111 51.86 -5.73 -16.37
C LEU A 111 51.10 -5.19 -15.15
N VAL A 112 51.79 -4.50 -14.23
CA VAL A 112 51.15 -3.86 -13.07
C VAL A 112 50.15 -2.80 -13.52
N LYS A 113 50.48 -2.00 -14.54
CA LYS A 113 49.57 -0.99 -15.11
C LYS A 113 48.33 -1.65 -15.70
N GLN A 114 48.51 -2.67 -16.55
CA GLN A 114 47.40 -3.43 -17.14
C GLN A 114 46.52 -4.07 -16.06
N LYS A 115 47.12 -4.64 -15.01
CA LYS A 115 46.37 -5.20 -13.87
C LYS A 115 45.53 -4.14 -13.17
N LYS A 116 46.06 -2.92 -12.98
CA LYS A 116 45.30 -1.79 -12.41
C LYS A 116 44.14 -1.39 -13.32
N ASP A 117 44.37 -1.27 -14.62
CA ASP A 117 43.34 -0.91 -15.59
C ASP A 117 42.20 -1.94 -15.63
N ILE A 118 42.53 -3.23 -15.64
CA ILE A 118 41.56 -4.33 -15.54
C ILE A 118 40.79 -4.26 -14.22
N THR A 119 41.47 -3.96 -13.11
CA THR A 119 40.82 -3.84 -11.80
C THR A 119 39.80 -2.70 -11.79
N ILE A 120 40.15 -1.55 -12.37
CA ILE A 120 39.22 -0.41 -12.50
C ILE A 120 38.03 -0.80 -13.38
N GLN A 121 38.27 -1.43 -14.54
CA GLN A 121 37.19 -1.90 -15.41
C GLN A 121 36.26 -2.90 -14.72
N LEU A 122 36.82 -3.85 -13.95
CA LEU A 122 36.05 -4.83 -13.19
C LEU A 122 35.20 -4.15 -12.11
N SER A 123 35.76 -3.19 -11.37
CA SER A 123 35.01 -2.44 -10.36
C SER A 123 33.88 -1.59 -10.97
N SER A 124 34.13 -0.99 -12.14
CA SER A 124 33.14 -0.24 -12.90
C SER A 124 32.01 -1.17 -13.38
N ALA A 125 32.35 -2.30 -13.99
CA ALA A 125 31.39 -3.31 -14.43
C ALA A 125 30.56 -3.85 -13.26
N GLN A 126 31.20 -4.15 -12.13
CA GLN A 126 30.52 -4.58 -10.90
C GLN A 126 29.53 -3.53 -10.42
N SER A 127 29.92 -2.25 -10.36
CA SER A 127 29.00 -1.17 -9.97
C SER A 127 27.79 -1.07 -10.92
N ARG A 128 28.02 -1.21 -12.23
CA ARG A 128 26.95 -1.23 -13.23
C ARG A 128 26.00 -2.41 -13.02
N CYS A 129 26.53 -3.62 -12.76
CA CYS A 129 25.71 -4.79 -12.45
C CYS A 129 24.86 -4.56 -11.19
N THR A 130 25.45 -4.07 -10.10
CA THR A 130 24.70 -3.80 -8.86
C THR A 130 23.57 -2.76 -9.06
N LEU A 131 23.77 -1.78 -9.93
CA LEU A 131 22.73 -0.81 -10.27
C LEU A 131 21.58 -1.47 -11.04
N LEU A 132 21.90 -2.29 -12.04
CA LEU A 132 20.90 -3.03 -12.82
C LEU A 132 20.12 -4.02 -11.94
N GLU A 133 20.77 -4.69 -11.00
CA GLU A 133 20.13 -5.56 -10.01
C GLU A 133 19.12 -4.78 -9.16
N LYS A 134 19.49 -3.60 -8.66
CA LYS A 134 18.57 -2.72 -7.91
C LYS A 134 17.38 -2.27 -8.76
N GLN A 135 17.61 -1.89 -10.02
CA GLN A 135 16.54 -1.52 -10.94
C GLN A 135 15.59 -2.70 -11.21
N LEU A 136 16.13 -3.89 -11.44
CA LEU A 136 15.34 -5.09 -11.65
C LEU A 136 14.51 -5.43 -10.42
N GLU A 137 15.08 -5.32 -9.22
CA GLU A 137 14.37 -5.57 -7.97
C GLU A 137 13.24 -4.55 -7.74
N TYR A 138 13.47 -3.29 -8.04
CA TYR A 138 12.43 -2.27 -8.02
C TYR A 138 11.29 -2.60 -9.00
N THR A 139 11.61 -2.96 -10.25
CA THR A 139 10.61 -3.34 -11.24
C THR A 139 9.82 -4.58 -10.80
N LYS A 140 10.48 -5.61 -10.25
CA LYS A 140 9.79 -6.79 -9.68
C LYS A 140 8.80 -6.39 -8.61
N ARG A 141 9.19 -5.51 -7.68
CA ARG A 141 8.32 -5.03 -6.60
C ARG A 141 7.11 -4.26 -7.14
N MET A 142 7.33 -3.40 -8.12
CA MET A 142 6.26 -2.63 -8.77
C MET A 142 5.27 -3.55 -9.49
N VAL A 143 5.76 -4.54 -10.24
CA VAL A 143 4.91 -5.52 -10.92
C VAL A 143 4.09 -6.32 -9.92
N LEU A 144 4.69 -6.81 -8.84
CA LEU A 144 3.96 -7.50 -7.77
C LEU A 144 2.92 -6.60 -7.11
N ASN A 145 3.18 -5.30 -6.97
CA ASN A 145 2.19 -4.35 -6.44
C ASN A 145 1.00 -4.20 -7.39
N VAL A 146 1.26 -3.98 -8.68
CA VAL A 146 0.22 -3.89 -9.72
C VAL A 146 -0.61 -5.18 -9.78
N GLU A 147 0.02 -6.35 -9.65
CA GLU A 147 -0.68 -7.62 -9.63
C GLU A 147 -1.58 -7.78 -8.40
N ARG A 148 -1.14 -7.33 -7.21
CA ARG A 148 -1.99 -7.30 -6.02
C ARG A 148 -3.18 -6.35 -6.18
N GLU A 149 -2.95 -5.14 -6.69
CA GLU A 149 -4.02 -4.16 -6.94
C GLU A 149 -5.04 -4.70 -7.94
N LYS A 150 -4.58 -5.33 -9.04
CA LYS A 150 -5.46 -6.01 -10.00
C LYS A 150 -6.29 -7.10 -9.32
N ASN A 151 -5.68 -7.94 -8.49
CA ASN A 151 -6.39 -9.00 -7.77
C ASN A 151 -7.44 -8.44 -6.80
N MET A 152 -7.11 -7.36 -6.07
CA MET A 152 -8.04 -6.68 -5.18
C MET A 152 -9.23 -6.08 -5.95
N ILE A 153 -8.99 -5.44 -7.10
CA ILE A 153 -10.05 -4.89 -7.95
C ILE A 153 -10.95 -6.01 -8.49
N LEU A 154 -10.36 -7.12 -8.96
CA LEU A 154 -11.12 -8.28 -9.43
C LEU A 154 -11.97 -8.90 -8.32
N GLU A 155 -11.44 -8.99 -7.10
CA GLU A 155 -12.18 -9.47 -5.94
C GLU A 155 -13.33 -8.54 -5.55
N GLN A 156 -13.09 -7.22 -5.53
CA GLN A 156 -14.13 -6.21 -5.33
C GLN A 156 -15.22 -6.31 -6.41
N GLN A 157 -14.85 -6.50 -7.67
CA GLN A 157 -15.81 -6.68 -8.77
C GLN A 157 -16.64 -7.96 -8.58
N ALA A 158 -16.01 -9.06 -8.16
CA ALA A 158 -16.69 -10.33 -7.88
C ALA A 158 -17.62 -10.22 -6.66
N GLN A 159 -17.24 -9.46 -5.63
CA GLN A 159 -18.09 -9.19 -4.48
C GLN A 159 -19.31 -8.35 -4.88
N LEU A 160 -19.11 -7.24 -5.59
CA LEU A 160 -20.19 -6.38 -6.07
C LEU A 160 -21.17 -7.16 -6.97
N GLN A 161 -20.67 -8.06 -7.81
CA GLN A 161 -21.51 -8.92 -8.64
C GLN A 161 -22.36 -9.88 -7.79
N ARG A 162 -21.78 -10.49 -6.76
CA ARG A 162 -22.53 -11.36 -5.82
C ARG A 162 -23.58 -10.58 -5.05
N GLU A 163 -23.29 -9.37 -4.60
CA GLU A 163 -24.23 -8.49 -3.92
C GLU A 163 -25.40 -8.11 -4.85
N LYS A 164 -25.11 -7.72 -6.09
CA LYS A 164 -26.14 -7.44 -7.11
C LYS A 164 -27.04 -8.66 -7.36
N GLU A 165 -26.46 -9.84 -7.49
CA GLU A 165 -27.23 -11.08 -7.66
C GLU A 165 -28.09 -11.39 -6.43
N GLN A 166 -27.56 -11.18 -5.23
CA GLN A 166 -28.32 -11.35 -4.00
C GLN A 166 -29.50 -10.39 -3.92
N ASP A 167 -29.30 -9.12 -4.26
CA ASP A 167 -30.37 -8.13 -4.25
C ASP A 167 -31.38 -8.37 -5.36
N HIS A 168 -30.94 -8.82 -6.53
CA HIS A 168 -31.83 -9.27 -7.59
C HIS A 168 -32.71 -10.44 -7.12
N ARG A 169 -32.14 -11.45 -6.45
CA ARG A 169 -32.90 -12.57 -5.86
C ARG A 169 -33.90 -12.09 -4.79
N LYS A 170 -33.51 -11.16 -3.92
CA LYS A 170 -34.43 -10.57 -2.92
C LYS A 170 -35.58 -9.81 -3.59
N LEU A 171 -35.28 -9.03 -4.62
CA LEU A 171 -36.28 -8.29 -5.38
C LEU A 171 -37.26 -9.25 -6.08
N GLN A 172 -36.74 -10.30 -6.71
CA GLN A 172 -37.54 -11.33 -7.34
C GLN A 172 -38.50 -12.00 -6.34
N ALA A 173 -38.02 -12.39 -5.16
CA ALA A 173 -38.87 -12.96 -4.11
C ALA A 173 -39.97 -11.99 -3.63
N LYS A 174 -39.67 -10.68 -3.54
CA LYS A 174 -40.68 -9.65 -3.21
C LYS A 174 -41.71 -9.51 -4.32
N LEU A 175 -41.29 -9.56 -5.59
CA LEU A 175 -42.18 -9.47 -6.74
C LEU A 175 -43.14 -10.68 -6.79
N GLU A 176 -42.62 -11.89 -6.56
CA GLU A 176 -43.43 -13.12 -6.46
C GLU A 176 -44.46 -13.02 -5.33
N LYS A 177 -44.07 -12.50 -4.16
CA LYS A 177 -45.02 -12.26 -3.06
C LYS A 177 -46.10 -11.24 -3.43
N LEU A 178 -45.75 -10.19 -4.16
CA LEU A 178 -46.69 -9.17 -4.61
C LEU A 178 -47.68 -9.72 -5.64
N ASP A 179 -47.24 -10.55 -6.58
CA ASP A 179 -48.11 -11.26 -7.54
C ASP A 179 -49.13 -12.18 -6.83
N VAL A 180 -48.71 -12.88 -5.76
CA VAL A 180 -49.63 -13.68 -4.94
C VAL A 180 -50.69 -12.79 -4.27
N LEU A 181 -50.29 -11.68 -3.66
CA LEU A 181 -51.22 -10.75 -3.02
C LEU A 181 -52.17 -10.10 -4.03
N GLU A 182 -51.70 -9.76 -5.22
CA GLU A 182 -52.53 -9.23 -6.30
C GLU A 182 -53.62 -10.24 -6.70
N LYS A 183 -53.25 -11.51 -6.86
CA LYS A 183 -54.22 -12.60 -7.12
C LYS A 183 -55.23 -12.76 -5.99
N GLU A 184 -54.83 -12.59 -4.73
CA GLU A 184 -55.74 -12.62 -3.58
C GLU A 184 -56.68 -11.42 -3.56
N CYS A 185 -56.20 -10.21 -3.87
CA CYS A 185 -57.03 -9.03 -4.03
C CYS A 185 -58.10 -9.24 -5.10
N PHE A 186 -57.76 -9.78 -6.27
CA PHE A 186 -58.74 -10.10 -7.31
C PHE A 186 -59.80 -11.11 -6.85
N LYS A 187 -59.39 -12.17 -6.13
CA LYS A 187 -60.34 -13.14 -5.55
C LYS A 187 -61.26 -12.49 -4.52
N LEU A 188 -60.73 -11.60 -3.68
CA LEU A 188 -61.52 -10.88 -2.69
C LEU A 188 -62.51 -9.92 -3.36
N THR A 189 -62.08 -9.17 -4.37
CA THR A 189 -62.94 -8.25 -5.14
C THR A 189 -64.07 -9.00 -5.85
N THR A 190 -63.80 -10.14 -6.46
CA THR A 190 -64.85 -10.96 -7.10
C THR A 190 -65.86 -11.50 -6.06
N THR A 191 -65.37 -11.92 -4.90
CA THR A 191 -66.22 -12.36 -3.77
C THR A 191 -67.05 -11.20 -3.22
N GLN A 192 -66.44 -10.04 -3.00
CA GLN A 192 -67.10 -8.81 -2.55
C GLN A 192 -68.22 -8.41 -3.52
N LYS A 193 -67.93 -8.32 -4.83
CA LYS A 193 -68.92 -7.98 -5.85
C LYS A 193 -70.12 -8.95 -5.83
N THR A 194 -69.84 -10.26 -5.70
CA THR A 194 -70.91 -11.27 -5.61
C THR A 194 -71.78 -11.06 -4.36
N ALA A 195 -71.17 -10.69 -3.22
CA ALA A 195 -71.90 -10.38 -2.00
C ALA A 195 -72.72 -9.08 -2.13
N GLU A 196 -72.17 -8.03 -2.74
CA GLU A 196 -72.87 -6.78 -3.03
C GLU A 196 -74.09 -7.00 -3.93
N ASP A 197 -73.94 -7.76 -5.01
CA ASP A 197 -75.06 -8.12 -5.91
C ASP A 197 -76.16 -8.88 -5.16
N LYS A 198 -75.77 -9.79 -4.26
CA LYS A 198 -76.72 -10.54 -3.42
C LYS A 198 -77.44 -9.64 -2.41
N ILE A 199 -76.74 -8.68 -1.79
CA ILE A 199 -77.36 -7.71 -0.88
C ILE A 199 -78.36 -6.85 -1.64
N LYS A 200 -77.97 -6.31 -2.79
CA LYS A 200 -78.85 -5.50 -3.64
C LYS A 200 -80.15 -6.23 -4.01
N HIS A 201 -80.04 -7.51 -4.37
CA HIS A 201 -81.22 -8.36 -4.64
C HIS A 201 -82.11 -8.54 -3.41
N LEU A 202 -81.52 -8.73 -2.23
CA LEU A 202 -82.27 -8.84 -0.98
C LEU A 202 -82.93 -7.51 -0.57
N GLU A 203 -82.27 -6.37 -0.79
CA GLU A 203 -82.82 -5.04 -0.57
C GLU A 203 -84.03 -4.77 -1.48
N GLU A 204 -83.97 -5.19 -2.74
CA GLU A 204 -85.11 -5.08 -3.67
C GLU A 204 -86.29 -5.93 -3.20
N LYS A 205 -86.05 -7.18 -2.79
CA LYS A 205 -87.09 -8.03 -2.20
C LYS A 205 -87.67 -7.46 -0.91
N LEU A 206 -86.84 -6.84 -0.08
CA LEU A 206 -87.29 -6.20 1.15
C LEU A 206 -88.25 -5.05 0.84
N LYS A 207 -87.90 -4.18 -0.13
CA LYS A 207 -88.76 -3.06 -0.56
C LYS A 207 -90.10 -3.54 -1.11
N GLU A 208 -90.10 -4.60 -1.91
CA GLU A 208 -91.35 -5.20 -2.41
C GLU A 208 -92.19 -5.73 -1.25
N GLU A 209 -91.58 -6.43 -0.29
CA GLU A 209 -92.30 -6.97 0.87
C GLU A 209 -92.84 -5.88 1.79
N GLU A 210 -92.08 -4.79 2.01
CA GLU A 210 -92.55 -3.59 2.71
C GLU A 210 -93.74 -2.95 1.99
N HIS A 211 -93.71 -2.86 0.66
CA HIS A 211 -94.83 -2.37 -0.14
C HIS A 211 -96.06 -3.27 0.01
N GLN A 212 -95.90 -4.59 -0.03
CA GLN A 212 -96.99 -5.53 0.21
C GLN A 212 -97.58 -5.38 1.62
N ARG A 213 -96.75 -5.30 2.67
CA ARG A 213 -97.20 -5.06 4.05
C ARG A 213 -98.00 -3.76 4.17
N LYS A 214 -97.56 -2.70 3.49
CA LYS A 214 -98.29 -1.43 3.46
C LYS A 214 -99.67 -1.59 2.80
N LEU A 215 -99.74 -2.27 1.66
CA LEU A 215 -101.02 -2.56 0.98
C LEU A 215 -101.99 -3.36 1.88
N PHE A 216 -101.47 -4.36 2.61
CA PHE A 216 -102.24 -5.12 3.58
C PHE A 216 -102.73 -4.26 4.75
N GLN A 217 -101.86 -3.39 5.28
CA GLN A 217 -102.22 -2.46 6.35
C GLN A 217 -103.30 -1.46 5.90
N ASP A 218 -103.18 -0.90 4.70
CA ASP A 218 -104.16 0.01 4.11
C ASP A 218 -105.52 -0.69 3.99
N LYS A 219 -105.56 -1.92 3.45
CA LYS A 219 -106.78 -2.72 3.34
C LYS A 219 -107.39 -3.08 4.70
N ALA A 220 -106.56 -3.39 5.70
CA ALA A 220 -107.03 -3.63 7.06
C ALA A 220 -107.63 -2.35 7.68
N SER A 221 -107.04 -1.19 7.42
CA SER A 221 -107.56 0.12 7.87
C SER A 221 -108.86 0.51 7.18
N GLU A 222 -109.01 0.21 5.88
CA GLU A 222 -110.25 0.38 5.12
C GLU A 222 -111.36 -0.51 5.69
N LEU A 223 -111.07 -1.80 5.94
CA LEU A 223 -112.01 -2.72 6.57
C LEU A 223 -112.40 -2.26 7.98
N GLN A 224 -111.45 -1.80 8.80
CA GLN A 224 -111.73 -1.27 10.14
C GLN A 224 -112.63 -0.03 10.06
N THR A 225 -112.37 0.88 9.13
CA THR A 225 -113.20 2.07 8.89
C THR A 225 -114.59 1.67 8.40
N GLY A 226 -114.70 0.71 7.47
CA GLY A 226 -115.97 0.18 6.99
C GLY A 226 -116.77 -0.51 8.09
N LEU A 227 -116.12 -1.26 8.98
CA LEU A 227 -116.75 -1.84 10.17
C LEU A 227 -117.21 -0.77 11.16
N GLU A 228 -116.43 0.30 11.36
CA GLU A 228 -116.80 1.42 12.22
C GLU A 228 -118.01 2.18 11.68
N ILE A 229 -118.05 2.45 10.37
CA ILE A 229 -119.21 3.03 9.70
C ILE A 229 -120.43 2.13 9.87
N ASN A 230 -120.28 0.82 9.64
CA ASN A 230 -121.36 -0.15 9.87
C ASN A 230 -121.81 -0.20 11.33
N ARG A 231 -120.88 -0.10 12.29
CA ARG A 231 -121.18 -0.01 13.73
C ARG A 231 -122.01 1.22 14.04
N ILE A 232 -121.61 2.39 13.52
CA ILE A 232 -122.34 3.66 13.67
C ILE A 232 -123.73 3.52 13.07
N LEU A 233 -123.86 2.97 11.86
CA LEU A 233 -125.14 2.77 11.18
C LEU A 233 -126.07 1.85 11.98
N MET A 234 -125.57 0.69 12.45
CA MET A 234 -126.36 -0.26 13.25
C MET A 234 -126.74 0.31 14.62
N SER A 235 -125.84 1.09 15.24
CA SER A 235 -126.14 1.82 16.49
C SER A 235 -127.17 2.94 16.29
N SER A 236 -127.34 3.45 15.06
CA SER A 236 -128.37 4.42 14.71
C SER A 236 -129.77 3.80 14.54
N VAL A 237 -129.87 2.46 14.47
CA VAL A 237 -131.14 1.70 14.32
C VAL A 237 -131.50 0.90 15.59
N SER A 238 -130.67 0.93 16.65
CA SER A 238 -130.92 0.21 17.91
C SER A 238 -131.05 1.17 19.12
N ASN A 239 -132.15 1.05 19.87
CA ASN A 239 -132.42 1.80 21.12
C ASN A 239 -131.54 1.35 22.29
N PRO A 240 -131.18 2.23 23.25
CA PRO A 240 -130.32 1.86 24.38
C PRO A 240 -131.14 1.18 25.48
N LYS A 241 -130.72 -0.02 25.93
CA LYS A 241 -131.15 -0.54 27.23
C LYS A 241 -129.97 -0.54 28.20
N ARG A 242 -129.97 0.46 29.09
CA ARG A 242 -129.23 0.43 30.36
C ARG A 242 -129.90 -0.56 31.31
N SER A 243 -129.11 -1.32 32.05
CA SER A 243 -129.51 -1.85 33.35
C SER A 243 -128.40 -1.60 34.37
N LYS A 244 -128.81 -1.23 35.59
CA LYS A 244 -127.96 -0.91 36.74
C LYS A 244 -128.07 -2.01 37.80
N GLU A 245 -126.95 -2.23 38.49
CA GLU A 245 -126.78 -2.49 39.94
C GLU A 245 -126.92 -3.89 40.59
N LYS A 246 -125.81 -4.31 41.26
CA LYS A 246 -125.62 -4.65 42.72
C LYS A 246 -124.96 -6.00 43.12
N LYS A 247 -123.65 -5.90 43.44
CA LYS A 247 -122.87 -6.24 44.68
C LYS A 247 -123.03 -7.57 45.49
N LYS A 248 -121.83 -8.13 45.83
CA LYS A 248 -121.37 -9.06 46.91
C LYS A 248 -121.40 -10.57 46.57
N SER A 249 -120.44 -11.46 46.90
CA SER A 249 -119.20 -11.48 47.72
C SER A 249 -118.40 -12.79 47.43
N LEU A 250 -117.08 -12.75 47.19
CA LEU A 250 -115.97 -13.19 48.07
C LEU A 250 -115.62 -14.73 48.12
N LYS A 251 -114.56 -15.18 47.42
CA LYS A 251 -113.24 -15.66 47.95
C LYS A 251 -112.48 -16.65 47.04
N LYS A 252 -111.20 -16.31 46.82
CA LYS A 252 -109.99 -17.12 46.48
C LYS A 252 -109.99 -17.80 45.10
N THR A 253 -108.94 -17.67 44.27
CA THR A 253 -107.51 -17.80 44.61
C THR A 253 -106.60 -16.88 43.78
N LYS A 254 -105.47 -16.55 44.42
CA LYS A 254 -104.26 -15.77 44.05
C LYS A 254 -103.72 -16.11 42.63
N CYS A 255 -102.92 -15.29 41.93
CA CYS A 255 -101.91 -14.32 42.38
C CYS A 255 -101.45 -13.38 41.23
N LEU A 256 -101.44 -12.07 41.53
CA LEU A 256 -100.41 -11.03 41.29
C LEU A 256 -99.91 -10.74 39.84
N LYS A 257 -100.29 -9.56 39.31
CA LYS A 257 -99.50 -8.29 39.15
C LYS A 257 -98.60 -8.32 37.91
N GLY A 258 -98.52 -7.33 37.02
CA GLY A 258 -98.90 -5.91 36.97
C GLY A 258 -97.95 -5.29 35.92
N GLY A 259 -98.45 -4.44 35.01
CA GLY A 259 -97.70 -3.93 33.85
C GLY A 259 -96.63 -2.83 34.15
N PRO A 260 -96.20 -2.05 33.14
CA PRO A 260 -94.89 -2.13 32.45
C PRO A 260 -94.00 -0.86 32.70
N PRO A 261 -92.78 -0.69 32.14
CA PRO A 261 -92.60 -0.30 30.73
C PRO A 261 -91.35 -0.88 30.01
N GLN A 262 -91.37 -0.71 28.68
CA GLN A 262 -90.37 -0.90 27.61
C GLN A 262 -88.87 -1.15 27.91
N GLN A 263 -88.27 -1.85 26.92
CA GLN A 263 -86.89 -1.77 26.37
C GLN A 263 -85.93 -2.96 26.54
N ILE A 264 -85.61 -3.54 25.37
CA ILE A 264 -84.28 -3.94 24.87
C ILE A 264 -83.75 -5.38 25.16
N TYR A 265 -83.33 -5.99 24.03
CA TYR A 265 -82.41 -7.12 23.79
C TYR A 265 -82.89 -8.58 23.89
N SER A 266 -82.93 -9.21 22.71
CA SER A 266 -82.97 -10.66 22.48
C SER A 266 -81.60 -11.30 22.73
N LYS A 267 -81.56 -12.39 23.50
CA LYS A 267 -80.60 -13.49 23.33
C LYS A 267 -81.33 -14.83 23.47
N LEU A 268 -81.33 -15.58 22.36
CA LEU A 268 -81.62 -17.01 22.23
C LEU A 268 -80.42 -17.53 21.41
N GLY A 269 -79.73 -18.62 21.67
CA GLY A 269 -79.84 -19.70 22.62
C GLY A 269 -78.77 -20.71 22.17
N SER A 270 -78.08 -21.34 23.11
CA SER A 270 -77.21 -22.49 22.85
C SER A 270 -77.41 -23.46 23.99
N PRO A 271 -77.53 -24.78 23.72
CA PRO A 271 -77.24 -25.79 24.72
C PRO A 271 -75.97 -26.60 24.38
N PRO A 272 -75.41 -27.34 25.37
CA PRO A 272 -74.01 -27.73 25.45
C PRO A 272 -73.81 -29.27 25.44
N ILE A 273 -72.61 -29.72 25.86
CA ILE A 273 -72.14 -31.07 26.32
C ILE A 273 -70.81 -31.39 25.56
N THR A 274 -69.61 -31.57 26.16
CA THR A 274 -69.23 -32.41 27.32
C THR A 274 -67.86 -32.02 27.91
N ALA A 275 -67.78 -32.05 29.26
CA ALA A 275 -66.71 -32.39 30.21
C ALA A 275 -65.21 -32.31 29.82
N GLU A 276 -64.43 -31.49 30.53
CA GLU A 276 -63.48 -31.85 31.61
C GLU A 276 -62.16 -32.51 31.17
N LYS A 277 -61.07 -31.75 31.31
CA LYS A 277 -59.94 -32.11 32.20
C LYS A 277 -59.02 -30.92 32.46
N SER A 278 -58.68 -30.82 33.74
CA SER A 278 -57.85 -29.85 34.47
C SER A 278 -56.34 -29.92 34.15
N SER A 279 -55.61 -28.81 34.29
CA SER A 279 -54.63 -28.62 35.39
C SER A 279 -53.97 -27.23 35.39
N SER A 280 -53.97 -26.61 36.58
CA SER A 280 -53.02 -25.63 37.18
C SER A 280 -52.53 -24.43 36.36
N ALA A 281 -52.99 -23.20 36.66
CA ALA A 281 -52.43 -22.25 37.66
C ALA A 281 -51.19 -21.50 37.15
N SER A 282 -50.96 -20.18 37.30
CA SER A 282 -51.70 -18.99 37.71
C SER A 282 -50.77 -17.79 37.42
N SER A 283 -51.33 -16.59 37.26
CA SER A 283 -50.71 -15.25 37.36
C SER A 283 -49.81 -14.72 36.23
N SER A 284 -50.30 -13.71 35.51
CA SER A 284 -49.81 -12.31 35.61
C SER A 284 -50.36 -11.46 34.46
N VAL A 285 -51.27 -10.53 34.78
CA VAL A 285 -51.94 -9.63 33.82
C VAL A 285 -51.19 -8.30 33.63
N ASN A 286 -49.95 -8.16 34.11
CA ASN A 286 -49.20 -6.89 34.01
C ASN A 286 -48.26 -6.75 32.79
N ALA A 287 -48.18 -7.72 31.87
CA ALA A 287 -47.29 -7.66 30.71
C ALA A 287 -47.90 -6.95 29.48
N SER A 288 -49.22 -6.72 29.45
CA SER A 288 -49.92 -6.27 28.24
C SER A 288 -49.92 -4.75 28.02
N MET A 289 -49.49 -3.95 29.00
CA MET A 289 -49.48 -2.47 28.89
C MET A 289 -48.08 -1.90 28.55
N GLN A 290 -46.99 -2.65 28.81
CA GLN A 290 -45.64 -2.23 28.41
C GLN A 290 -45.32 -2.57 26.94
N SER A 291 -45.99 -3.56 26.35
CA SER A 291 -45.82 -3.89 24.93
C SER A 291 -46.41 -2.87 23.96
N LEU A 292 -47.31 -1.98 24.42
CA LEU A 292 -47.93 -0.96 23.58
C LEU A 292 -47.06 0.30 23.44
N LEU A 293 -46.21 0.60 24.43
CA LEU A 293 -45.22 1.70 24.34
C LEU A 293 -43.96 1.30 23.56
N GLN A 294 -43.61 0.02 23.53
CA GLN A 294 -42.42 -0.47 22.81
C GLN A 294 -42.65 -0.59 21.28
N LEU A 295 -43.90 -0.67 20.82
CA LEU A 295 -44.23 -0.80 19.39
C LEU A 295 -44.22 0.54 18.63
N MET A 296 -44.11 1.67 19.33
CA MET A 296 -43.99 3.01 18.74
C MET A 296 -42.54 3.45 18.44
N GLN A 297 -41.53 2.62 18.70
CA GLN A 297 -40.13 3.05 18.58
C GLN A 297 -39.37 2.52 17.35
N HIS A 298 -39.87 1.56 16.56
CA HIS A 298 -39.11 1.09 15.40
C HIS A 298 -39.97 0.65 14.20
N TYR A 299 -40.45 1.62 13.41
CA TYR A 299 -40.68 1.46 11.98
C TYR A 299 -40.14 2.69 11.19
N ARG A 300 -38.92 2.49 10.67
CA ARG A 300 -38.29 2.93 9.39
C ARG A 300 -39.27 3.14 8.19
N PRO A 301 -38.83 3.52 6.96
CA PRO A 301 -37.94 4.55 6.40
C PRO A 301 -38.62 5.36 5.23
N HIS A 302 -38.01 6.44 4.72
CA HIS A 302 -38.35 6.95 3.38
C HIS A 302 -37.12 7.08 2.48
N THR A 303 -37.04 6.18 1.51
CA THR A 303 -36.55 6.47 0.16
C THR A 303 -37.38 7.63 -0.41
N CYS A 304 -36.73 8.68 -0.95
CA CYS A 304 -37.37 9.57 -1.91
C CYS A 304 -36.56 9.60 -3.20
N GLN A 305 -37.31 9.54 -4.29
CA GLN A 305 -36.91 9.30 -5.66
C GLN A 305 -36.59 10.64 -6.34
N LYS A 306 -35.55 10.62 -7.19
CA LYS A 306 -35.34 11.45 -8.40
C LYS A 306 -36.31 12.63 -8.64
N LEU A 307 -35.80 13.86 -8.58
CA LEU A 307 -36.29 14.97 -9.42
C LEU A 307 -35.10 15.71 -10.04
N THR A 308 -35.21 15.90 -11.35
CA THR A 308 -34.29 16.60 -12.23
C THR A 308 -34.51 18.11 -12.15
N GLU A 309 -33.42 18.85 -12.36
CA GLU A 309 -33.30 20.22 -12.89
C GLU A 309 -33.15 21.44 -11.94
N VAL A 310 -31.97 22.07 -12.11
CA VAL A 310 -31.61 23.49 -11.98
C VAL A 310 -31.58 24.09 -10.57
N THR A 311 -30.38 24.22 -10.01
CA THR A 311 -29.69 25.51 -9.75
C THR A 311 -28.34 25.22 -9.07
N GLU A 312 -27.23 25.57 -9.74
CA GLU A 312 -25.90 25.59 -9.13
C GLU A 312 -25.83 26.58 -7.96
N PRO A 313 -24.99 26.27 -6.96
CA PRO A 313 -24.02 27.27 -6.54
C PRO A 313 -22.59 26.74 -6.65
N ARG A 314 -21.78 27.52 -7.36
CA ARG A 314 -20.33 27.42 -7.52
C ARG A 314 -19.60 27.18 -6.20
N CYS A 315 -18.73 26.18 -6.17
CA CYS A 315 -17.41 26.30 -5.53
C CYS A 315 -16.37 25.55 -6.37
N LEU A 316 -15.82 26.28 -7.34
CA LEU A 316 -14.58 25.94 -8.02
C LEU A 316 -13.43 26.30 -7.08
N TYR A 317 -12.79 25.31 -6.47
CA TYR A 317 -11.39 25.42 -6.10
C TYR A 317 -10.59 24.36 -6.88
N LYS A 318 -10.04 24.80 -8.01
CA LYS A 318 -8.93 24.13 -8.68
C LYS A 318 -7.64 24.59 -7.99
N PRO A 319 -6.70 23.70 -7.64
CA PRO A 319 -5.31 24.11 -7.50
C PRO A 319 -4.79 24.49 -8.89
N THR A 320 -4.70 25.80 -9.13
CA THR A 320 -4.02 26.35 -10.30
C THR A 320 -2.52 26.23 -10.04
N ARG A 321 -1.84 25.34 -10.77
CA ARG A 321 -0.37 25.37 -10.90
C ARG A 321 0.03 26.69 -11.56
N THR A 322 0.40 27.68 -10.77
CA THR A 322 1.22 28.80 -11.22
C THR A 322 2.69 28.41 -11.07
N THR A 323 3.25 27.76 -12.09
CA THR A 323 4.69 27.83 -12.34
C THR A 323 4.93 29.07 -13.19
N SER A 324 5.37 30.15 -12.55
CA SER A 324 5.89 31.34 -13.21
C SER A 324 7.14 30.97 -14.00
N GLN A 325 7.11 31.31 -15.29
CA GLN A 325 8.26 31.21 -16.18
C GLN A 325 9.22 32.35 -15.85
N GLY A 326 10.13 32.11 -14.91
CA GLY A 326 11.36 32.90 -14.73
C GLY A 326 12.48 32.27 -15.54
N LYS A 327 13.04 33.01 -16.49
CA LYS A 327 14.17 32.57 -17.31
C LYS A 327 15.38 32.22 -16.44
N ALA A 328 15.87 30.99 -16.55
CA ALA A 328 17.27 30.65 -16.35
C ALA A 328 17.61 29.46 -17.28
N GLU A 329 18.76 29.56 -17.94
CA GLU A 329 19.32 28.55 -18.85
C GLU A 329 19.41 27.15 -18.23
N PRO A 330 19.45 26.08 -19.06
CA PRO A 330 19.81 24.76 -18.57
C PRO A 330 21.32 24.74 -18.29
N SER A 331 21.69 24.99 -17.04
CA SER A 331 23.02 24.62 -16.57
C SER A 331 23.06 23.11 -16.37
N ASP A 332 23.79 22.44 -17.26
CA ASP A 332 24.33 21.09 -17.05
C ASP A 332 25.07 21.05 -15.71
N SER A 333 24.36 20.63 -14.65
CA SER A 333 24.92 20.46 -13.32
C SER A 333 24.63 19.04 -12.86
N LYS A 334 25.59 18.18 -13.17
CA LYS A 334 25.79 16.83 -12.67
C LYS A 334 26.03 16.87 -11.15
N ASN A 335 24.99 17.14 -10.37
CA ASN A 335 25.04 17.06 -8.90
C ASN A 335 24.08 15.96 -8.45
N SER A 336 24.63 14.98 -7.75
CA SER A 336 23.88 13.89 -7.11
C SER A 336 22.73 14.46 -6.30
N ILE A 337 21.49 14.10 -6.65
CA ILE A 337 20.31 14.32 -5.80
C ILE A 337 20.63 13.66 -4.46
N SER A 338 20.81 14.48 -3.42
CA SER A 338 21.11 13.97 -2.09
C SER A 338 19.89 13.21 -1.59
N ILE A 339 20.09 12.04 -1.01
CA ILE A 339 19.02 11.24 -0.38
C ILE A 339 18.26 12.07 0.67
N GLY A 340 18.92 13.09 1.26
CA GLY A 340 18.31 14.03 2.20
C GLY A 340 17.24 14.95 1.59
N ASP A 341 17.35 15.30 0.30
CA ASP A 341 16.43 16.25 -0.35
C ASP A 341 15.07 15.60 -0.61
N ASN A 342 15.05 14.36 -1.09
CA ASN A 342 13.82 13.58 -1.32
C ASN A 342 13.08 13.26 -0.01
N LEU A 343 13.81 13.03 1.07
CA LEU A 343 13.23 12.76 2.39
C LEU A 343 12.59 14.02 3.00
N SER A 344 13.20 15.19 2.75
CA SER A 344 12.64 16.47 3.15
C SER A 344 11.39 16.85 2.37
N GLU A 345 11.35 16.56 1.06
CA GLU A 345 10.15 16.77 0.23
C GLU A 345 8.98 15.89 0.70
N LEU A 346 9.24 14.60 0.96
CA LEU A 346 8.22 13.70 1.51
C LEU A 346 7.73 14.17 2.89
N LEU A 347 8.63 14.65 3.74
CA LEU A 347 8.25 15.17 5.05
C LEU A 347 7.34 16.39 4.94
N MET A 348 7.64 17.34 4.05
CA MET A 348 6.75 18.48 3.82
C MET A 348 5.37 18.04 3.33
N ALA A 349 5.31 17.14 2.34
CA ALA A 349 4.03 16.65 1.83
C ALA A 349 3.19 15.97 2.92
N MET A 350 3.82 15.19 3.80
CA MET A 350 3.12 14.58 4.93
C MET A 350 2.64 15.60 5.96
N GLN A 351 3.42 16.67 6.20
CA GLN A 351 3.05 17.77 7.07
C GLN A 351 1.82 18.52 6.51
N ASP A 352 1.84 18.85 5.21
CA ASP A 352 0.74 19.51 4.51
C ASP A 352 -0.56 18.68 4.57
N GLU A 353 -0.46 17.35 4.43
CA GLU A 353 -1.61 16.46 4.57
C GLU A 353 -2.14 16.39 6.01
N LEU A 354 -1.29 16.54 7.03
CA LEU A 354 -1.72 16.63 8.43
C LEU A 354 -2.43 17.96 8.70
N ASP A 355 -1.90 19.05 8.14
CA ASP A 355 -2.51 20.37 8.23
C ASP A 355 -3.87 20.40 7.52
N GLN A 356 -3.98 19.76 6.34
CA GLN A 356 -5.25 19.59 5.63
C GLN A 356 -6.29 18.85 6.48
N MET A 357 -5.91 17.73 7.11
CA MET A 357 -6.83 17.00 8.00
C MET A 357 -7.18 17.81 9.25
N SER A 358 -6.27 18.65 9.74
CA SER A 358 -6.54 19.54 10.88
C SER A 358 -7.57 20.62 10.51
N MET A 359 -7.49 21.15 9.28
CA MET A 359 -8.51 22.08 8.77
C MET A 359 -9.87 21.38 8.59
N GLU A 360 -9.90 20.17 8.05
CA GLU A 360 -11.12 19.36 7.94
C GLU A 360 -11.73 19.07 9.31
N HIS A 361 -10.91 18.79 10.31
CA HIS A 361 -11.35 18.56 11.69
C HIS A 361 -12.01 19.81 12.29
N GLU A 362 -11.40 20.99 12.10
CA GLU A 362 -11.98 22.25 12.56
C GLU A 362 -13.28 22.59 11.80
N GLU A 363 -13.35 22.29 10.49
CA GLU A 363 -14.56 22.47 9.69
C GLU A 363 -15.72 21.58 10.17
N LEU A 364 -15.46 20.28 10.38
CA LEU A 364 -16.45 19.35 10.93
C LEU A 364 -16.89 19.74 12.34
N LEU A 365 -15.97 20.21 13.19
CA LEU A 365 -16.31 20.75 14.50
C LEU A 365 -17.24 21.97 14.41
N ASN A 366 -17.04 22.84 13.42
CA ASN A 366 -17.91 24.00 13.22
C ASN A 366 -19.27 23.60 12.64
N GLN A 367 -19.32 22.64 11.72
CA GLN A 367 -20.58 22.07 11.23
C GLN A 367 -21.40 21.45 12.37
N MET A 368 -20.76 20.71 13.29
CA MET A 368 -21.40 20.14 14.47
C MET A 368 -22.01 21.20 15.39
N LYS A 369 -21.34 22.35 15.56
CA LYS A 369 -21.85 23.48 16.38
C LYS A 369 -23.03 24.19 15.71
N GLU A 370 -23.07 24.22 14.38
CA GLU A 370 -24.11 24.89 13.59
C GLU A 370 -25.37 24.03 13.38
N THR A 371 -25.25 22.69 13.45
CA THR A 371 -26.38 21.77 13.27
C THR A 371 -27.21 21.60 14.55
N GLU A 372 -28.51 21.87 14.48
CA GLU A 372 -29.48 21.62 15.57
C GLU A 372 -30.05 20.19 15.57
N SER A 373 -29.83 19.41 14.49
CA SER A 373 -30.39 18.07 14.34
C SER A 373 -29.52 17.02 15.03
N HIS A 374 -30.07 16.35 16.06
CA HIS A 374 -29.36 15.34 16.84
C HIS A 374 -28.77 14.20 15.99
N SER A 375 -29.47 13.73 14.95
CA SER A 375 -28.97 12.63 14.11
C SER A 375 -27.78 13.06 13.25
N VAL A 376 -27.73 14.32 12.83
CA VAL A 376 -26.62 14.86 12.02
C VAL A 376 -25.41 15.12 12.90
N CYS A 377 -25.61 15.56 14.16
CA CYS A 377 -24.51 15.64 15.13
C CYS A 377 -23.85 14.28 15.38
N GLU A 378 -24.63 13.21 15.57
CA GLU A 378 -24.08 11.86 15.85
C GLU A 378 -23.27 11.32 14.64
N ASP A 379 -23.71 11.60 13.42
CA ASP A 379 -22.96 11.26 12.20
C ASP A 379 -21.64 12.06 12.09
N ILE A 380 -21.67 13.36 12.38
CA ILE A 380 -20.47 14.23 12.38
C ILE A 380 -19.49 13.83 13.49
N GLU A 381 -19.98 13.46 14.68
CA GLU A 381 -19.15 12.94 15.78
C GLU A 381 -18.41 11.66 15.38
N CYS A 382 -19.08 10.74 14.67
CA CYS A 382 -18.44 9.54 14.15
C CYS A 382 -17.35 9.86 13.11
N GLU A 383 -17.59 10.84 12.24
CA GLU A 383 -16.62 11.29 11.23
C GLU A 383 -15.41 11.99 11.89
N LEU A 384 -15.64 12.81 12.91
CA LEU A 384 -14.59 13.43 13.73
C LEU A 384 -13.73 12.38 14.44
N GLU A 385 -14.33 11.37 15.08
CA GLU A 385 -13.55 10.33 15.76
C GLU A 385 -12.68 9.53 14.77
N TYR A 386 -13.20 9.28 13.57
CA TYR A 386 -12.43 8.66 12.49
C TYR A 386 -11.28 9.56 12.01
N LEU A 387 -11.54 10.86 11.83
CA LEU A 387 -10.54 11.83 11.38
C LEU A 387 -9.42 12.01 12.41
N VAL A 388 -9.74 12.06 13.71
CA VAL A 388 -8.75 12.12 14.79
C VAL A 388 -7.83 10.90 14.77
N LYS A 389 -8.38 9.69 14.65
CA LYS A 389 -7.56 8.46 14.53
C LYS A 389 -6.62 8.52 13.33
N LYS A 390 -7.10 9.07 12.21
CA LYS A 390 -6.29 9.26 10.99
C LYS A 390 -5.17 10.30 11.20
N MET A 391 -5.46 11.40 11.90
CA MET A 391 -4.47 12.41 12.28
C MET A 391 -3.39 11.85 13.20
N GLU A 392 -3.76 11.05 14.22
CA GLU A 392 -2.82 10.38 15.13
C GLU A 392 -1.87 9.46 14.37
N ILE A 393 -2.42 8.59 13.50
CA ILE A 393 -1.63 7.68 12.67
C ILE A 393 -0.65 8.46 11.79
N LYS A 394 -1.09 9.55 11.16
CA LYS A 394 -0.20 10.38 10.33
C LYS A 394 0.88 11.07 11.17
N GLY A 395 0.54 11.58 12.36
CA GLY A 395 1.50 12.16 13.30
C GLY A 395 2.59 11.17 13.71
N GLU A 396 2.23 9.90 13.92
CA GLU A 396 3.22 8.84 14.15
C GLU A 396 4.11 8.58 12.94
N GLN A 397 3.55 8.59 11.73
CA GLN A 397 4.32 8.39 10.49
C GLN A 397 5.33 9.53 10.29
N ILE A 398 4.92 10.79 10.50
CA ILE A 398 5.81 11.95 10.45
C ILE A 398 6.91 11.82 11.52
N SER A 399 6.56 11.42 12.74
CA SER A 399 7.55 11.21 13.82
C SER A 399 8.58 10.12 13.48
N LYS A 400 8.14 9.02 12.85
CA LYS A 400 9.03 7.95 12.37
C LYS A 400 9.94 8.46 11.25
N LEU A 401 9.40 9.27 10.33
CA LEU A 401 10.13 9.85 9.21
C LEU A 401 11.19 10.87 9.68
N MET A 402 10.84 11.76 10.61
CA MET A 402 11.78 12.71 11.24
C MET A 402 12.96 11.98 11.90
N LYS A 403 12.68 10.94 12.69
CA LYS A 403 13.73 10.11 13.32
C LYS A 403 14.63 9.46 12.28
N HIS A 404 14.08 9.01 11.17
CA HIS A 404 14.88 8.46 10.06
C HIS A 404 15.76 9.54 9.42
N GLN A 405 15.21 10.73 9.17
CA GLN A 405 15.95 11.86 8.60
C GLN A 405 17.11 12.31 9.49
N ASP A 406 16.92 12.33 10.81
CA ASP A 406 17.98 12.68 11.75
C ASP A 406 19.06 11.59 11.83
N ASN A 407 18.67 10.32 11.73
CA ASN A 407 19.63 9.21 11.64
C ASN A 407 20.45 9.28 10.34
N VAL A 408 19.82 9.64 9.21
CA VAL A 408 20.50 9.81 7.92
C VAL A 408 21.42 11.03 7.92
N ARG A 409 21.04 12.14 8.56
CA ARG A 409 21.90 13.34 8.69
C ARG A 409 23.10 13.15 9.62
N ARG A 410 23.04 12.18 10.54
CA ARG A 410 24.13 11.86 11.48
C ARG A 410 25.14 10.84 10.94
N LEU A 411 24.79 10.11 9.88
CA LEU A 411 25.68 9.23 9.10
C LEU A 411 26.49 10.07 8.11
#